data_AF-A0A6I3H0N3-F1
#
_entry.id   AF-A0A6I3H0N3-F1
#
_cell.length_a   1.000
_cell.length_b   1.000
_cell.length_c   1.000
_cell.angle_alpha   90.00
_cell.angle_beta   90.00
_cell.angle_gamma   90.00
#
_symmetry.space_group_name_H-M   'P 1'
#
loop_
_entity.id
_entity.type
_entity.pdbx_description
1 polymer ?
#
loop_
_entity_poly.entity_id
_entity_poly.type
_entity_poly.pdbx_seq_one_letter_code
_entity_poly.pdbx_strand_id
1 'polypeptide(L)'
;KVAAGWVDFDSAVSTPELMGKVGRLGKVLGPRNLMPNPKTGTVTPDVAKAVTDIKGGKIEFRIDKQSNLHFIIGKASFSASQLVENLAAAMDEIQRLKPASSKGKYIIKTALSTTFGPGILLDTTVAKA
;
A
#
# COMPACT_ATOMS: atom_id res chain seq x y z
N LYS A 1 -21.50 -12.62 11.00
CA LYS A 1 -20.81 -11.50 11.71
C LYS A 1 -20.53 -10.34 10.76
N VAL A 2 -19.70 -10.49 9.72
CA VAL A 2 -19.45 -9.41 8.72
C VAL A 2 -20.71 -9.01 7.93
N ALA A 3 -21.56 -9.97 7.57
CA ALA A 3 -22.87 -9.68 6.95
C ALA A 3 -23.83 -8.87 7.83
N ALA A 4 -23.60 -8.86 9.14
CA ALA A 4 -24.38 -8.12 10.14
C ALA A 4 -23.75 -6.76 10.50
N GLY A 5 -22.72 -6.32 9.76
CA GLY A 5 -22.08 -5.02 9.92
C GLY A 5 -20.80 -4.99 10.76
N TRP A 6 -20.32 -6.13 11.25
CA TRP A 6 -19.07 -6.19 12.02
C TRP A 6 -17.83 -6.03 11.13
N VAL A 7 -17.00 -5.02 11.41
CA VAL A 7 -15.87 -4.59 10.57
C VAL A 7 -14.63 -4.15 11.36
N ASP A 8 -14.42 -4.65 12.57
CA ASP A 8 -13.25 -4.29 13.40
C ASP A 8 -11.97 -5.04 12.95
N PHE A 9 -11.60 -4.91 11.68
CA PHE A 9 -10.38 -5.50 11.14
C PHE A 9 -9.75 -4.61 10.06
N ASP A 10 -8.42 -4.59 10.04
CA ASP A 10 -7.65 -3.71 9.15
C ASP A 10 -7.38 -4.33 7.77
N SER A 11 -7.36 -5.67 7.69
CA SER A 11 -7.10 -6.39 6.43
C SER A 11 -7.87 -7.71 6.38
N ALA A 12 -8.36 -8.05 5.18
CA ALA A 12 -9.03 -9.32 4.91
C ALA A 12 -8.24 -10.13 3.88
N VAL A 13 -8.01 -11.40 4.18
CA VAL A 13 -7.36 -12.37 3.29
C VAL A 13 -8.37 -13.47 2.96
N SER A 14 -8.42 -13.91 1.69
CA SER A 14 -9.32 -14.96 1.24
C SER A 14 -8.60 -15.97 0.35
N THR A 15 -9.07 -17.21 0.34
CA THR A 15 -8.74 -18.16 -0.73
C THR A 15 -9.62 -17.92 -1.96
N PRO A 16 -9.15 -18.25 -3.18
CA PRO A 16 -9.92 -18.07 -4.41
C PRO A 16 -11.30 -18.77 -4.39
N GLU A 17 -11.37 -19.95 -3.79
CA GLU A 17 -12.60 -20.76 -3.71
C GLU A 17 -13.73 -20.07 -2.92
N LEU A 18 -13.37 -19.24 -1.94
CA LEU A 18 -14.32 -18.55 -1.07
C LEU A 18 -14.75 -17.17 -1.62
N MET A 19 -14.11 -16.69 -2.70
CA MET A 19 -14.41 -15.38 -3.30
C MET A 19 -15.85 -15.27 -3.80
N GLY A 20 -16.47 -16.36 -4.24
CA GLY A 20 -17.89 -16.37 -4.64
C GLY A 20 -18.85 -16.03 -3.50
N LYS A 21 -18.49 -16.36 -2.25
CA LYS A 21 -19.25 -15.96 -1.05
C LYS A 21 -18.88 -14.56 -0.57
N VAL A 22 -17.59 -14.21 -0.63
CA VAL A 22 -17.09 -12.87 -0.25
C VAL A 22 -17.62 -11.76 -1.17
N GLY A 23 -17.85 -12.05 -2.46
CA GLY A 23 -18.47 -11.11 -3.40
C GLY A 23 -19.86 -10.62 -2.95
N ARG A 24 -20.63 -11.45 -2.24
CA ARG A 24 -21.94 -11.05 -1.68
C ARG A 24 -21.81 -10.02 -0.55
N LEU A 25 -20.65 -9.99 0.12
CA LEU A 25 -20.30 -9.02 1.16
C LEU A 25 -19.73 -7.71 0.59
N GLY A 26 -19.58 -7.61 -0.74
CA GLY A 26 -19.02 -6.44 -1.42
C GLY A 26 -19.76 -5.14 -1.13
N LYS A 27 -21.06 -5.18 -0.81
CA LYS A 27 -21.82 -3.98 -0.38
C LYS A 27 -21.28 -3.36 0.91
N VAL A 28 -20.73 -4.17 1.82
CA VAL A 28 -20.20 -3.71 3.11
C VAL A 28 -18.69 -3.46 3.03
N LEU A 29 -17.95 -4.34 2.34
CA LEU A 29 -16.49 -4.29 2.26
C LEU A 29 -15.96 -3.33 1.18
N GLY A 30 -16.74 -3.11 0.11
CA GLY A 30 -16.40 -2.24 -1.01
C GLY A 30 -16.13 -0.78 -0.63
N PRO A 31 -17.07 -0.06 0.02
CA PRO A 31 -16.87 1.36 0.36
C PRO A 31 -15.72 1.58 1.37
N ARG A 32 -15.31 0.55 2.11
CA ARG A 32 -14.24 0.61 3.11
C ARG A 32 -12.88 0.16 2.59
N ASN A 33 -12.75 -0.18 1.31
CA ASN A 33 -11.52 -0.74 0.71
C ASN A 33 -10.99 -2.02 1.40
N LEU A 34 -11.82 -2.71 2.20
CA LEU A 34 -11.47 -3.95 2.90
C LEU A 34 -11.73 -5.22 2.05
N MET A 35 -12.08 -5.04 0.78
CA MET A 35 -12.36 -6.16 -0.11
C MET A 35 -11.05 -6.82 -0.59
N PRO A 36 -10.87 -8.14 -0.41
CA PRO A 36 -9.67 -8.82 -0.86
C PRO A 36 -9.58 -8.78 -2.39
N ASN A 37 -8.38 -8.50 -2.90
CA ASN A 37 -8.09 -8.31 -4.31
C ASN A 37 -6.93 -9.22 -4.75
N PRO A 38 -7.10 -10.03 -5.81
CA PRO A 38 -6.01 -10.83 -6.38
C PRO A 38 -4.78 -9.99 -6.77
N LYS A 39 -4.98 -8.74 -7.21
CA LYS A 39 -3.87 -7.85 -7.57
C LYS A 39 -2.99 -7.46 -6.38
N THR A 40 -3.53 -7.44 -5.16
CA THR A 40 -2.77 -7.10 -3.96
C THR A 40 -2.16 -8.33 -3.28
N GLY A 41 -2.48 -9.53 -3.78
CA GLY A 41 -2.02 -10.80 -3.21
C GLY A 41 -2.77 -11.20 -1.94
N THR A 42 -3.83 -10.49 -1.58
CA THR A 42 -4.75 -10.83 -0.47
C THR A 42 -5.69 -11.96 -0.82
N VAL A 43 -5.73 -12.37 -2.10
CA VAL A 43 -6.36 -13.61 -2.57
C VAL A 43 -5.28 -14.60 -2.96
N THR A 44 -4.99 -15.56 -2.09
CA THR A 44 -3.95 -16.57 -2.30
C THR A 44 -4.39 -17.93 -1.75
N PRO A 45 -3.96 -19.05 -2.37
CA PRO A 45 -4.12 -20.37 -1.76
C PRO A 45 -3.29 -20.53 -0.47
N ASP A 46 -2.18 -19.80 -0.32
CA ASP A 46 -1.33 -19.81 0.88
C ASP A 46 -1.66 -18.65 1.82
N VAL A 47 -2.66 -18.86 2.69
CA VAL A 47 -3.14 -17.87 3.65
C VAL A 47 -2.12 -17.59 4.75
N ALA A 48 -1.33 -18.59 5.16
CA ALA A 48 -0.37 -18.46 6.27
C ALA A 48 0.75 -17.48 5.92
N LYS A 49 1.28 -17.59 4.70
CA LYS A 49 2.28 -16.66 4.19
C LYS A 49 1.72 -15.25 4.05
N ALA A 50 0.53 -15.09 3.47
CA ALA A 50 -0.09 -13.77 3.33
C ALA A 50 -0.34 -13.07 4.68
N VAL A 51 -0.76 -13.80 5.71
CA VAL A 51 -0.93 -13.23 7.06
C VAL A 51 0.40 -12.78 7.64
N THR A 52 1.47 -13.56 7.43
CA THR A 52 2.82 -13.21 7.89
C THR A 52 3.34 -11.96 7.19
N ASP A 53 3.17 -11.88 5.87
CA ASP A 53 3.60 -10.74 5.06
C ASP A 53 2.84 -9.45 5.42
N ILE A 54 1.52 -9.55 5.65
CA ILE A 54 0.70 -8.41 6.09
C ILE A 54 1.12 -7.93 7.48
N LYS A 55 1.37 -8.86 8.42
CA LYS A 55 1.88 -8.53 9.76
C LYS A 55 3.30 -7.97 9.73
N GLY A 56 4.11 -8.38 8.76
CA GLY A 56 5.46 -7.86 8.51
C GLY A 56 5.50 -6.40 8.04
N GLY A 57 4.35 -5.75 7.91
CA GLY A 57 4.27 -4.34 7.54
C GLY A 57 4.29 -4.12 6.03
N LYS A 58 3.81 -5.09 5.23
CA LYS A 58 3.61 -4.90 3.80
C LYS A 58 2.68 -3.70 3.56
N ILE A 59 3.23 -2.64 2.96
CA ILE A 59 2.46 -1.45 2.59
C ILE A 59 1.91 -1.67 1.19
N GLU A 60 0.60 -1.53 1.04
CA GLU A 60 -0.05 -1.49 -0.26
C GLU A 60 -0.24 -0.03 -0.68
N PHE A 61 0.27 0.31 -1.86
CA PHE A 61 0.02 1.62 -2.47
C PHE A 61 -0.83 1.45 -3.73
N ARG A 62 -1.73 2.40 -3.95
CA ARG A 62 -2.59 2.48 -5.11
C ARG A 62 -2.41 3.85 -5.75
N ILE A 63 -2.36 3.89 -7.08
CA ILE A 63 -2.39 5.15 -7.82
C ILE A 63 -3.80 5.74 -7.77
N ASP A 64 -3.89 7.05 -7.58
CA ASP A 64 -5.16 7.76 -7.75
C ASP A 64 -5.47 7.99 -9.26
N LYS A 65 -6.61 8.61 -9.55
CA LYS A 65 -6.99 8.95 -10.94
C LYS A 65 -6.09 10.01 -11.57
N GLN A 66 -5.36 10.78 -10.76
CA GLN A 66 -4.44 11.83 -11.17
C GLN A 66 -2.99 11.32 -11.26
N SER A 67 -2.77 10.00 -11.12
CA SER A 67 -1.46 9.35 -11.12
C SER A 67 -0.54 9.73 -9.95
N ASN A 68 -1.09 10.21 -8.83
CA ASN A 68 -0.35 10.37 -7.59
C ASN A 68 -0.34 9.07 -6.79
N LEU A 69 0.75 8.89 -6.04
CA LEU A 69 0.99 7.74 -5.18
C LEU A 69 1.18 8.25 -3.75
N HIS A 70 0.33 7.78 -2.84
CA HIS A 70 0.35 8.15 -1.43
C HIS A 70 0.57 6.89 -0.59
N PHE A 71 1.53 6.96 0.33
CA PHE A 71 1.82 5.88 1.26
C PHE A 71 2.48 6.45 2.52
N ILE A 72 2.43 5.68 3.60
CA ILE A 72 2.98 6.06 4.90
C ILE A 72 4.32 5.33 5.05
N ILE A 73 5.41 6.07 5.16
CA ILE A 73 6.77 5.51 5.34
C ILE A 73 7.08 5.12 6.80
N GLY A 74 6.32 5.64 7.76
CA GLY A 74 6.55 5.41 9.18
C GLY A 74 5.78 6.35 10.08
N LYS A 75 6.09 6.29 11.38
CA LYS A 75 5.56 7.20 12.41
C LYS A 75 6.67 8.13 12.89
N ALA A 76 6.29 9.26 13.48
CA ALA A 76 7.22 10.22 14.08
C ALA A 76 8.08 9.61 15.22
N SER A 77 7.65 8.48 15.79
CA SER A 77 8.39 7.75 16.82
C SER A 77 9.56 6.92 16.30
N PHE A 78 9.76 6.81 14.97
CA PHE A 78 10.86 6.05 14.39
C PHE A 78 12.14 6.89 14.37
N SER A 79 13.31 6.24 14.36
CA SER A 79 14.57 6.96 14.23
C SER A 79 14.72 7.56 12.82
N ALA A 80 15.53 8.61 12.70
CA ALA A 80 15.82 9.21 11.40
C ALA A 80 16.42 8.19 10.41
N SER A 81 17.27 7.27 10.87
CA SER A 81 17.85 6.22 10.03
C SER A 81 16.79 5.28 9.47
N GLN A 82 15.85 4.82 10.30
CA GLN A 82 14.75 3.94 9.86
C GLN A 82 13.85 4.62 8.83
N LEU A 83 13.57 5.92 9.00
CA LEU A 83 12.77 6.66 8.04
C LEU A 83 13.48 6.83 6.69
N VAL A 84 14.79 7.03 6.69
CA VAL A 84 15.60 7.11 5.47
C VAL A 84 15.66 5.75 4.77
N GLU A 85 15.89 4.66 5.51
CA GLU A 85 15.90 3.30 4.95
C GLU A 85 14.54 2.92 4.34
N ASN A 86 13.44 3.22 5.03
CA ASN A 86 12.09 2.97 4.51
C ASN A 86 11.80 3.78 3.24
N LEU A 87 12.24 5.04 3.20
CA LEU A 87 12.08 5.90 2.03
C LEU A 87 12.90 5.36 0.85
N ALA A 88 14.15 4.97 1.07
CA ALA A 88 15.01 4.40 0.04
C ALA A 88 14.43 3.11 -0.53
N ALA A 89 14.00 2.18 0.33
CA ALA A 89 13.36 0.92 -0.08
C ALA A 89 12.10 1.17 -0.91
N ALA A 90 11.28 2.15 -0.52
CA ALA A 90 10.08 2.51 -1.29
C ALA A 90 10.42 3.13 -2.66
N MET A 91 11.42 4.01 -2.73
CA MET A 91 11.84 4.64 -3.98
C MET A 91 12.44 3.62 -4.97
N ASP A 92 13.20 2.65 -4.48
CA ASP A 92 13.75 1.57 -5.29
C ASP A 92 12.65 0.67 -5.85
N GLU A 93 11.66 0.30 -5.02
CA GLU A 93 10.53 -0.50 -5.47
C GLU A 93 9.68 0.23 -6.52
N ILE A 94 9.46 1.54 -6.35
CA ILE A 94 8.76 2.37 -7.34
C ILE A 94 9.53 2.39 -8.67
N GLN A 95 10.86 2.55 -8.64
CA GLN A 95 11.67 2.50 -9.86
C GLN A 95 11.61 1.13 -10.54
N ARG A 96 11.59 0.04 -9.77
CA ARG A 96 11.44 -1.32 -10.29
C ARG A 96 10.09 -1.54 -10.98
N LEU A 97 9.04 -0.94 -10.45
CA LEU A 97 7.68 -1.00 -11.00
C LEU A 97 7.48 -0.09 -12.22
N LYS A 98 8.50 0.65 -12.66
CA LYS A 98 8.41 1.50 -13.85
C LYS A 98 8.03 0.66 -15.08
N PRO A 99 6.88 0.94 -15.72
CA PRO A 99 6.48 0.23 -16.93
C PRO A 99 7.39 0.64 -18.10
N ALA A 100 7.73 -0.31 -18.97
CA ALA A 100 8.59 -0.08 -20.14
C ALA A 100 8.03 0.96 -21.13
N SER A 101 6.72 1.23 -21.08
CA SER A 101 6.04 2.25 -21.89
C SER A 101 6.24 3.68 -21.37
N SER A 102 6.79 3.87 -20.16
CA SER A 102 6.99 5.20 -19.57
C SER A 102 8.19 5.91 -20.20
N LYS A 103 7.91 7.03 -20.89
CA LYS A 103 8.92 7.92 -21.47
C LYS A 103 9.24 9.07 -20.51
N GLY A 104 10.53 9.40 -20.36
CA GLY A 104 11.00 10.51 -19.53
C GLY A 104 11.28 10.16 -18.06
N LYS A 105 11.33 11.19 -17.21
CA LYS A 105 11.52 11.05 -15.75
C LYS A 105 10.25 10.44 -15.14
N TYR A 106 10.40 9.29 -14.48
CA TYR A 106 9.27 8.55 -13.90
C TYR A 106 8.73 9.22 -12.63
N ILE A 107 9.64 9.76 -11.80
CA ILE A 107 9.29 10.53 -10.60
C ILE A 107 9.50 12.01 -10.91
N ILE A 108 8.41 12.78 -10.93
CA ILE A 108 8.44 14.22 -11.25
C ILE A 108 8.69 15.03 -9.97
N LYS A 109 7.98 14.70 -8.89
CA LYS A 109 8.03 15.43 -7.62
C LYS A 109 7.76 14.47 -6.47
N THR A 110 8.53 14.59 -5.40
CA THR A 110 8.29 13.89 -4.14
C THR A 110 8.09 14.92 -3.05
N ALA A 111 7.04 14.74 -2.25
CA ALA A 111 6.74 15.57 -1.10
C ALA A 111 6.57 14.69 0.13
N LEU A 112 7.25 15.04 1.22
CA LEU A 112 7.08 14.40 2.51
C LEU A 112 6.29 15.32 3.41
N SER A 113 5.20 14.81 3.99
CA SER A 113 4.36 15.55 4.92
C SER A 113 4.06 14.70 6.14
N THR A 114 3.92 15.34 7.29
CA THR A 114 3.29 14.73 8.47
C THR A 114 1.77 14.90 8.37
N THR A 115 1.01 14.20 9.22
CA THR A 115 -0.47 14.23 9.21
C THR A 115 -1.05 15.63 9.39
N PHE A 116 -0.39 16.49 10.18
CA PHE A 116 -0.85 17.84 10.49
C PHE A 116 0.19 18.93 10.18
N GLY A 117 1.24 18.60 9.42
CA GLY A 117 2.32 19.52 9.11
C GLY A 117 2.34 19.95 7.65
N PRO A 118 3.13 20.99 7.33
CA PRO A 118 3.39 21.37 5.95
C PRO A 118 4.19 20.29 5.21
N GLY A 119 3.95 20.15 3.91
CA GLY A 119 4.70 19.26 3.04
C GLY A 119 6.03 19.87 2.62
N ILE A 120 7.12 19.13 2.83
CA ILE A 120 8.47 19.50 2.40
C ILE A 120 8.75 18.79 1.08
N LEU A 121 9.24 19.55 0.09
CA LEU A 121 9.65 18.98 -1.18
C LEU A 121 11.02 18.33 -1.05
N LEU A 122 11.10 17.08 -1.49
CA LEU A 122 12.35 16.34 -1.52
C LEU A 122 12.93 16.38 -2.92
N ASP A 123 14.26 16.46 -2.99
CA ASP A 123 14.98 16.28 -4.26
C ASP A 123 14.92 14.80 -4.66
N THR A 124 14.39 14.54 -5.83
CA THR A 124 14.20 13.19 -6.37
C THR A 124 15.51 12.57 -6.90
N THR A 125 16.58 13.37 -6.96
CA THR A 125 17.90 12.96 -7.50
C THR A 125 18.82 12.36 -6.43
N VAL A 126 18.61 12.71 -5.16
CA VAL A 126 19.51 12.37 -4.03
C VAL A 126 19.09 11.09 -3.30
N ALA A 127 18.16 10.31 -3.86
CA ALA A 127 17.67 9.06 -3.26
C ALA A 127 18.70 7.90 -3.20
N LYS A 128 19.98 8.21 -3.39
CA LYS A 128 21.13 7.34 -3.10
C LYS A 128 22.08 8.13 -2.22
N ALA A 129 21.95 7.97 -0.90
CA ALA A 129 23.00 8.26 0.06
C ALA A 129 23.22 6.99 0.88
#